data_AF-A0AAI9UQS5-F1
#
_entry.id   AF-A0AAI9UQS5-F1
#
_cell.length_a   1.000
_cell.length_b   1.000
_cell.length_c   1.000
_cell.angle_alpha   90.00
_cell.angle_beta   90.00
_cell.angle_gamma   90.00
#
_symmetry.space_group_name_H-M   'P 1'
#
loop_
_entity.id
_entity.type
_entity.pdbx_description
1 polymer ?
#
loop_
_entity_poly.entity_id
_entity_poly.type
_entity_poly.pdbx_seq_one_letter_code
_entity_poly.pdbx_strand_id
1 'polypeptide(L)'
;MANEDRETEEWKAKTRPTIEQLDKLESFLTSETEHVQHTHYLGDLEQKLPLIKQIYESIPQFFQRDLHTGCFWSVLWTLDVHSLVDMAKQFERHKPLESLESHQFFIGQRKAAEEFPGLVFMCMKGYPTKRNLDIEQPDKQTLGDTASSATKQRRGSTPEQPVTPQKVPKKTAEDTPQKTPKITRNKAKSEAALVRDNKLCVVTNKKYPQVCHIIPFGLLNYKSDFLQALGALEAWYGKEAMEKAQQLLCKSNDNICILDEPANMLTLNGQLHKFWAEGQFMLKPHGQPYEVPVEDDSVTTDVQTINQSDPSHSMSTKLAEKQPAKSSRWCQEMTFNWLGHTGYKMDRSINFNVNPRHKSKPIDHKTLGATGLDPWEPVLDGRLIKVYADRKADLPSYDLLQLQANILAAFSLAASADPMFYESDDEDVDAFSY
;
A
#
# COMPACT_ATOMS: atom_id res chain seq x y z
N MET A 1 -62.07 1.16 8.06
CA MET A 1 -61.27 2.29 8.57
C MET A 1 -61.08 2.19 10.09
N ALA A 2 -60.55 1.07 10.60
CA ALA A 2 -60.35 0.87 12.04
C ALA A 2 -59.20 -0.13 12.33
N ASN A 3 -58.21 -0.22 11.45
CA ASN A 3 -57.11 -1.19 11.58
C ASN A 3 -55.71 -0.61 11.27
N GLU A 4 -55.59 0.70 11.02
CA GLU A 4 -54.29 1.35 10.74
C GLU A 4 -53.65 2.02 11.97
N ASP A 5 -54.40 2.22 13.07
CA ASP A 5 -53.88 2.92 14.25
C ASP A 5 -53.12 2.01 15.25
N ARG A 6 -53.03 0.70 14.98
CA ARG A 6 -52.41 -0.26 15.90
C ARG A 6 -50.93 -0.56 15.60
N GLU A 7 -50.47 -0.30 14.38
CA GLU A 7 -49.05 -0.48 14.01
C GLU A 7 -48.15 0.69 14.43
N THR A 8 -48.72 1.87 14.74
CA THR A 8 -47.94 3.06 15.12
C THR A 8 -47.50 3.13 16.59
N GLU A 9 -48.08 2.30 17.47
CA GLU A 9 -47.69 2.21 18.88
C GLU A 9 -46.57 1.18 19.12
N GLU A 10 -46.49 0.13 18.29
CA GLU A 10 -45.51 -0.96 18.44
C GLU A 10 -44.08 -0.54 18.04
N TRP A 11 -43.95 0.50 17.21
CA TRP A 11 -42.64 1.06 16.80
C TRP A 11 -42.02 2.04 17.81
N LYS A 12 -42.75 2.42 18.88
CA LYS A 12 -42.26 3.34 19.91
C LYS A 12 -41.60 2.65 21.10
N ALA A 13 -41.66 1.31 21.19
CA ALA A 13 -40.89 0.54 22.15
C ALA A 13 -39.45 0.30 21.63
N LYS A 14 -38.75 1.38 21.23
CA LYS A 14 -37.29 1.32 21.10
C LYS A 14 -36.73 1.20 22.50
N THR A 15 -36.37 -0.02 22.86
CA THR A 15 -35.76 -0.38 24.14
C THR A 15 -34.62 0.58 24.43
N ARG A 16 -34.71 1.29 25.56
CA ARG A 16 -33.57 2.04 26.08
C ARG A 16 -32.43 1.05 26.30
N PRO A 17 -31.18 1.41 25.95
CA PRO A 17 -30.03 0.58 26.24
C PRO A 17 -30.02 0.20 27.73
N THR A 18 -29.73 -1.06 28.03
CA THR A 18 -29.61 -1.51 29.42
C THR A 18 -28.38 -0.85 30.07
N ILE A 19 -28.35 -0.79 31.40
CA ILE A 19 -27.19 -0.28 32.14
C ILE A 19 -25.93 -1.07 31.77
N GLU A 20 -26.02 -2.39 31.61
CA GLU A 20 -24.89 -3.21 31.11
C GLU A 20 -24.43 -2.85 29.70
N GLN A 21 -25.34 -2.45 28.79
CA GLN A 21 -24.96 -2.00 27.46
C GLN A 21 -24.28 -0.63 27.51
N LEU A 22 -24.73 0.26 28.41
CA LEU A 22 -24.10 1.55 28.65
C LEU A 22 -22.74 1.40 29.34
N ASP A 23 -22.60 0.51 30.31
CA ASP A 23 -21.33 0.22 31.00
C ASP A 23 -20.33 -0.46 30.06
N LYS A 24 -20.78 -1.36 29.16
CA LYS A 24 -19.93 -1.90 28.09
C LYS A 24 -19.50 -0.82 27.10
N LEU A 25 -20.40 0.09 26.75
CA LEU A 25 -20.09 1.21 25.86
C LEU A 25 -19.12 2.18 26.53
N GLU A 26 -19.32 2.51 27.81
CA GLU A 26 -18.43 3.37 28.59
C GLU A 26 -17.08 2.69 28.81
N SER A 27 -17.04 1.41 29.19
CA SER A 27 -15.81 0.61 29.25
C SER A 27 -15.10 0.53 27.89
N PHE A 28 -15.82 0.39 26.78
CA PHE A 28 -15.23 0.44 25.44
C PHE A 28 -14.65 1.83 25.12
N LEU A 29 -15.41 2.90 25.39
CA LEU A 29 -15.01 4.29 25.12
C LEU A 29 -13.90 4.79 26.05
N THR A 30 -13.77 4.19 27.23
CA THR A 30 -12.75 4.52 28.24
C THR A 30 -11.59 3.52 28.27
N SER A 31 -11.75 2.35 27.63
CA SER A 31 -10.60 1.49 27.32
C SER A 31 -9.69 2.34 26.46
N GLU A 32 -8.55 2.70 27.03
CA GLU A 32 -7.48 3.31 26.26
C GLU A 32 -7.15 2.31 25.16
N THR A 33 -7.76 2.47 23.98
CA THR A 33 -7.20 1.92 22.76
C THR A 33 -5.74 2.28 22.85
N GLU A 34 -4.84 1.29 22.83
CA GLU A 34 -3.39 1.46 22.95
C GLU A 34 -2.93 2.39 21.82
N HIS A 35 -3.13 3.69 22.03
CA HIS A 35 -2.85 4.73 21.07
C HIS A 35 -1.45 5.14 21.39
N VAL A 36 -0.53 4.61 20.60
CA VAL A 36 0.88 4.89 20.80
C VAL A 36 1.11 6.34 20.38
N GLN A 37 1.12 7.24 21.37
CA GLN A 37 1.50 8.64 21.18
C GLN A 37 2.85 8.67 20.47
N HIS A 38 2.99 9.56 19.47
CA HIS A 38 4.17 9.72 18.60
C HIS A 38 4.33 8.77 17.41
N THR A 39 3.33 7.98 17.04
CA THR A 39 3.42 7.08 15.87
C THR A 39 3.14 7.72 14.52
N HIS A 40 2.76 9.01 14.49
CA HIS A 40 2.58 9.73 13.24
C HIS A 40 3.83 9.55 12.37
N TYR A 41 3.65 9.22 11.09
CA TYR A 41 4.79 8.89 10.22
C TYR A 41 5.79 10.03 9.99
N LEU A 42 5.33 11.26 10.21
CA LEU A 42 6.17 12.47 10.29
C LEU A 42 6.55 12.85 11.73
N GLY A 43 6.44 11.96 12.72
CA GLY A 43 6.56 12.23 14.17
C GLY A 43 7.85 12.93 14.57
N ASP A 44 8.98 12.47 14.01
CA ASP A 44 10.34 12.97 14.31
C ASP A 44 10.73 14.23 13.51
N LEU A 45 9.76 15.05 13.13
CA LEU A 45 9.97 16.13 12.18
C LEU A 45 11.09 17.10 12.58
N GLU A 46 11.11 17.49 13.85
CA GLU A 46 12.08 18.45 14.38
C GLU A 46 13.52 17.90 14.33
N GLN A 47 13.68 16.58 14.40
CA GLN A 47 14.99 15.92 14.27
C GLN A 47 15.37 15.69 12.81
N LYS A 48 14.41 15.30 11.96
CA LYS A 48 14.64 15.01 10.54
C LYS A 48 14.95 16.25 9.72
N LEU A 49 14.21 17.35 9.91
CA LEU A 49 14.34 18.56 9.10
C LEU A 49 15.78 19.12 9.02
N PRO A 50 16.52 19.32 10.14
CA PRO A 50 17.89 19.81 10.06
C PRO A 50 18.84 18.82 9.35
N LEU A 51 18.64 17.50 9.51
CA LEU A 51 19.44 16.48 8.81
C LEU A 51 19.17 16.49 7.31
N ILE A 52 17.90 16.58 6.91
CA ILE A 52 17.49 16.67 5.50
C ILE A 52 18.09 17.92 4.84
N LYS A 53 18.08 19.05 5.57
CA LYS A 53 18.73 20.28 5.12
C LYS A 53 20.24 20.10 4.96
N GLN A 54 20.91 19.50 5.94
CA GLN A 54 22.34 19.23 5.89
C GLN A 54 22.70 18.34 4.69
N ILE A 55 21.94 17.26 4.45
CA ILE A 55 22.12 16.38 3.28
C ILE A 55 22.07 17.21 1.99
N TYR A 56 21.04 18.05 1.83
CA TYR A 56 20.87 18.89 0.64
C TYR A 56 22.01 19.89 0.43
N GLU A 57 22.43 20.58 1.49
CA GLU A 57 23.54 21.55 1.45
C GLU A 57 24.91 20.91 1.15
N SER A 58 24.99 19.59 1.27
CA SER A 58 26.19 18.81 0.95
C SER A 58 26.14 18.14 -0.43
N ILE A 59 25.05 18.33 -1.18
CA ILE A 59 24.99 17.98 -2.60
C ILE A 59 25.73 19.06 -3.41
N PRO A 60 26.73 18.68 -4.24
CA PRO A 60 27.40 19.62 -5.13
C PRO A 60 26.44 20.27 -6.12
N GLN A 61 26.62 21.56 -6.41
CA GLN A 61 25.66 22.36 -7.20
C GLN A 61 25.32 21.77 -8.58
N PHE A 62 26.28 21.12 -9.26
CA PHE A 62 25.99 20.52 -10.56
C PHE A 62 25.10 19.27 -10.43
N PHE A 63 25.24 18.47 -9.36
CA PHE A 63 24.37 17.34 -9.10
C PHE A 63 22.95 17.79 -8.71
N GLN A 64 22.81 18.93 -8.05
CA GLN A 64 21.49 19.47 -7.69
C GLN A 64 20.61 19.78 -8.91
N ARG A 65 21.21 20.13 -10.06
CA ARG A 65 20.48 20.46 -11.30
C ARG A 65 19.83 19.24 -11.94
N ASP A 66 20.49 18.09 -11.83
CA ASP A 66 20.06 16.84 -12.46
C ASP A 66 19.30 15.92 -11.50
N LEU A 67 19.32 16.22 -10.21
CA LEU A 67 18.61 15.43 -9.21
C LEU A 67 17.12 15.80 -9.21
N HIS A 68 16.26 14.79 -9.36
CA HIS A 68 14.82 14.91 -9.10
C HIS A 68 14.58 15.20 -7.62
N THR A 69 14.75 16.47 -7.24
CA THR A 69 14.82 16.93 -5.86
C THR A 69 13.51 16.70 -5.12
N GLY A 70 12.36 16.68 -5.80
CA GLY A 70 11.09 16.33 -5.18
C GLY A 70 11.00 14.85 -4.78
N CYS A 71 11.41 13.95 -5.68
CA CYS A 71 11.54 12.53 -5.40
C CYS A 71 12.51 12.29 -4.23
N PHE A 72 13.73 12.82 -4.33
CA PHE A 72 14.76 12.62 -3.31
C PHE A 72 14.30 13.15 -1.94
N TRP A 73 13.74 14.37 -1.89
CA TRP A 73 13.17 14.95 -0.68
C TRP A 73 12.11 14.05 -0.05
N SER A 74 11.19 13.49 -0.85
CA SER A 74 10.11 12.65 -0.34
C SER A 74 10.62 11.38 0.33
N VAL A 75 11.68 10.76 -0.21
CA VAL A 75 12.27 9.54 0.37
C VAL A 75 13.01 9.83 1.66
N LEU A 76 13.74 10.94 1.74
CA LEU A 76 14.44 11.31 2.97
C LEU A 76 13.47 11.40 4.17
N TRP A 77 12.23 11.83 3.96
CA TRP A 77 11.22 11.86 5.02
C TRP A 77 10.79 10.49 5.53
N THR A 78 10.96 9.44 4.73
CA THR A 78 10.59 8.06 5.09
C THR A 78 11.66 7.34 5.90
N LEU A 79 12.92 7.79 5.82
CA LEU A 79 14.02 7.24 6.59
C LEU A 79 13.85 7.57 8.07
N ASP A 80 14.28 6.66 8.96
CA ASP A 80 14.37 6.96 10.38
C ASP A 80 15.53 7.95 10.66
N VAL A 81 15.55 8.51 11.88
CA VAL A 81 16.54 9.53 12.26
C VAL A 81 17.96 8.98 12.20
N HIS A 82 18.20 7.72 12.59
CA HIS A 82 19.54 7.14 12.57
C HIS A 82 20.03 6.97 11.12
N SER A 83 19.16 6.46 10.24
CA SER A 83 19.45 6.37 8.80
C SER A 83 19.77 7.73 8.18
N LEU A 84 19.05 8.79 8.56
CA LEU A 84 19.34 10.15 8.11
C LEU A 84 20.67 10.71 8.63
N VAL A 85 21.02 10.43 9.90
CA VAL A 85 22.32 10.81 10.46
C VAL A 85 23.45 10.15 9.67
N ASP A 86 23.33 8.87 9.38
CA ASP A 86 24.36 8.15 8.64
C ASP A 86 24.42 8.58 7.18
N MET A 87 23.28 8.88 6.55
CA MET A 87 23.25 9.48 5.23
C MET A 87 23.91 10.87 5.23
N ALA A 88 23.61 11.74 6.19
CA ALA A 88 24.25 13.06 6.30
C ALA A 88 25.78 12.95 6.41
N LYS A 89 26.30 12.02 7.22
CA LYS A 89 27.75 11.74 7.30
C LYS A 89 28.33 11.28 5.97
N GLN A 90 27.63 10.42 5.23
CA GLN A 90 28.08 9.97 3.91
C GLN A 90 28.15 11.13 2.92
N PHE A 91 27.13 11.99 2.88
CA PHE A 91 27.14 13.18 2.02
C PHE A 91 28.28 14.13 2.38
N GLU A 92 28.56 14.39 3.67
CA GLU A 92 29.72 15.21 4.07
C GLU A 92 31.05 14.57 3.66
N ARG A 93 31.21 13.26 3.87
CA ARG A 93 32.41 12.52 3.49
C ARG A 93 32.67 12.59 1.98
N HIS A 94 31.63 12.51 1.17
CA HIS A 94 31.73 12.50 -0.29
C HIS A 94 31.63 13.88 -0.93
N LYS A 95 31.32 14.93 -0.16
CA LYS A 95 31.21 16.32 -0.63
C LYS A 95 32.45 16.79 -1.40
N PRO A 96 33.70 16.48 -0.97
CA PRO A 96 34.85 16.64 -1.85
C PRO A 96 34.75 15.66 -3.02
N LEU A 97 34.55 16.20 -4.22
CA LEU A 97 34.47 15.44 -5.46
C LEU A 97 35.85 15.09 -6.01
N GLU A 98 36.79 14.81 -5.14
CA GLU A 98 38.18 14.57 -5.50
C GLU A 98 38.41 13.10 -5.87
N SER A 99 37.52 12.20 -5.43
CA SER A 99 37.65 10.76 -5.63
C SER A 99 36.62 10.19 -6.61
N LEU A 100 36.97 9.07 -7.24
CA LEU A 100 36.04 8.27 -8.05
C LEU A 100 34.88 7.74 -7.20
N GLU A 101 35.15 7.39 -5.94
CA GLU A 101 34.16 6.89 -4.98
C GLU A 101 33.07 7.95 -4.71
N SER A 102 33.45 9.21 -4.50
CA SER A 102 32.50 10.32 -4.33
C SER A 102 31.61 10.51 -5.56
N HIS A 103 32.18 10.40 -6.77
CA HIS A 103 31.39 10.47 -8.00
C HIS A 103 30.40 9.31 -8.12
N GLN A 104 30.85 8.09 -7.84
CA GLN A 104 29.98 6.90 -7.87
C GLN A 104 28.85 6.99 -6.84
N PHE A 105 29.14 7.53 -5.65
CA PHE A 105 28.13 7.78 -4.63
C PHE A 105 27.01 8.68 -5.15
N PHE A 106 27.32 9.86 -5.68
CA PHE A 106 26.30 10.77 -6.21
C PHE A 106 25.58 10.25 -7.46
N ILE A 107 26.27 9.49 -8.32
CA ILE A 107 25.63 8.79 -9.45
C ILE A 107 24.60 7.78 -8.94
N GLY A 108 24.91 7.04 -7.87
CA GLY A 108 23.98 6.12 -7.22
C GLY A 108 22.73 6.84 -6.69
N GLN A 109 22.92 7.99 -6.02
CA GLN A 109 21.81 8.82 -5.53
C GLN A 109 20.91 9.31 -6.66
N ARG A 110 21.50 9.75 -7.78
CA ARG A 110 20.75 10.20 -8.96
C ARG A 110 19.97 9.05 -9.59
N LYS A 111 20.62 7.89 -9.79
CA LYS A 111 19.97 6.69 -10.34
C LYS A 111 18.78 6.25 -9.48
N ALA A 112 18.92 6.27 -8.15
CA ALA A 112 17.82 5.99 -7.24
C ALA A 112 16.64 6.97 -7.44
N ALA A 113 16.93 8.27 -7.61
CA ALA A 113 15.93 9.30 -7.87
C ALA A 113 15.23 9.14 -9.23
N GLU A 114 15.94 8.65 -10.25
CA GLU A 114 15.38 8.37 -11.57
C GLU A 114 14.47 7.12 -11.58
N GLU A 115 14.84 6.07 -10.85
CA GLU A 115 14.11 4.78 -10.84
C GLU A 115 12.92 4.76 -9.87
N PHE A 116 12.97 5.55 -8.79
CA PHE A 116 11.96 5.52 -7.74
C PHE A 116 10.53 5.87 -8.20
N PRO A 117 10.28 6.87 -9.07
CA PRO A 117 8.93 7.11 -9.59
C PRO A 117 8.35 5.89 -10.31
N GLY A 118 9.18 5.16 -11.06
CA GLY A 118 8.80 3.91 -11.70
C GLY A 118 8.42 2.82 -10.69
N LEU A 119 9.20 2.69 -9.61
CA LEU A 119 8.87 1.77 -8.51
C LEU A 119 7.55 2.11 -7.83
N VAL A 120 7.35 3.39 -7.51
CA VAL A 120 6.12 3.87 -6.88
C VAL A 120 4.93 3.57 -7.79
N PHE A 121 5.03 3.88 -9.08
CA PHE A 121 4.00 3.57 -10.06
C PHE A 121 3.67 2.07 -10.05
N MET A 122 4.70 1.24 -10.17
CA MET A 122 4.60 -0.22 -10.11
C MET A 122 3.86 -0.71 -8.86
N CYS A 123 4.20 -0.19 -7.68
CA CYS A 123 3.59 -0.58 -6.40
C CYS A 123 2.17 -0.03 -6.18
N MET A 124 1.74 1.02 -6.90
CA MET A 124 0.42 1.62 -6.71
C MET A 124 -0.60 1.16 -7.75
N LYS A 125 -0.20 1.02 -9.01
CA LYS A 125 -1.13 0.80 -10.14
C LYS A 125 -0.85 -0.47 -10.94
N GLY A 126 0.23 -1.20 -10.64
CA GLY A 126 0.81 -2.12 -11.62
C GLY A 126 1.59 -1.33 -12.67
N TYR A 127 2.04 -1.94 -13.76
CA TYR A 127 2.87 -1.28 -14.78
C TYR A 127 1.97 -0.69 -15.88
N PRO A 128 2.32 0.45 -16.52
CA PRO A 128 1.51 0.95 -17.62
C PRO A 128 1.67 -0.03 -18.77
N THR A 129 0.57 -0.50 -19.36
CA THR A 129 0.69 -1.22 -20.63
C THR A 129 1.44 -0.29 -21.60
N LYS A 130 2.60 -0.72 -22.10
CA LYS A 130 3.57 0.06 -22.91
C LYS A 130 2.99 0.72 -24.18
N ARG A 131 1.68 0.65 -24.43
CA ARG A 131 1.05 1.14 -25.66
C ARG A 131 1.07 2.66 -25.85
N ASN A 132 1.35 3.47 -24.82
CA ASN A 132 1.27 4.94 -24.93
C ASN A 132 2.52 5.72 -24.49
N LEU A 133 3.65 5.06 -24.19
CA LEU A 133 4.92 5.77 -23.92
C LEU A 133 5.69 6.16 -25.20
N ASP A 134 5.13 5.87 -26.38
CA ASP A 134 5.40 6.64 -27.58
C ASP A 134 4.78 8.04 -27.39
N ILE A 135 5.35 8.80 -26.44
CA ILE A 135 5.20 10.23 -26.35
C ILE A 135 5.64 10.73 -27.72
N GLU A 136 4.66 11.17 -28.52
CA GLU A 136 4.91 12.02 -29.68
C GLU A 136 5.95 13.04 -29.25
N GLN A 137 7.19 12.88 -29.72
CA GLN A 137 8.15 13.96 -29.61
C GLN A 137 7.47 15.16 -30.26
N PRO A 138 7.31 16.29 -29.56
CA PRO A 138 6.68 17.45 -30.17
C PRO A 138 7.50 17.75 -31.43
N ASP A 139 6.81 17.65 -32.57
CA ASP A 139 7.37 17.95 -33.88
C ASP A 139 8.18 19.24 -33.74
N LYS A 140 9.46 19.18 -34.13
CA LYS A 140 10.32 20.35 -34.24
C LYS A 140 9.61 21.36 -35.14
N GLN A 141 8.91 22.28 -34.51
CA GLN A 141 8.17 23.33 -35.18
C GLN A 141 9.18 24.15 -35.95
N THR A 142 9.09 24.01 -37.27
CA THR A 142 9.89 24.76 -38.23
C THR A 142 9.48 26.22 -38.09
N LEU A 143 10.42 27.10 -37.73
CA LEU A 143 10.22 28.54 -37.82
C LEU A 143 9.86 28.89 -39.27
N GLY A 144 8.67 29.47 -39.45
CA GLY A 144 8.22 30.02 -40.71
C GLY A 144 7.17 31.09 -40.45
N ASP A 145 7.61 32.35 -40.47
CA ASP A 145 6.76 33.54 -40.47
C ASP A 145 5.83 33.54 -41.68
N THR A 146 4.52 33.78 -41.49
CA THR A 146 3.81 34.96 -42.07
C THR A 146 2.35 35.02 -41.62
N ALA A 147 1.89 36.25 -41.41
CA ALA A 147 0.52 36.65 -41.08
C ALA A 147 -0.48 36.41 -42.23
N SER A 148 -1.76 36.15 -41.89
CA SER A 148 -2.92 37.01 -42.27
C SER A 148 -4.28 36.31 -42.04
N SER A 149 -5.13 37.01 -41.28
CA SER A 149 -6.57 37.26 -41.48
C SER A 149 -7.59 36.17 -41.89
N ALA A 150 -8.51 35.92 -40.95
CA ALA A 150 -9.98 36.03 -41.07
C ALA A 150 -10.83 35.11 -42.00
N THR A 151 -11.96 34.67 -41.41
CA THR A 151 -13.34 34.55 -41.97
C THR A 151 -13.94 33.15 -42.24
N LYS A 152 -14.78 32.70 -41.30
CA LYS A 152 -16.19 32.22 -41.43
C LYS A 152 -16.73 31.78 -42.82
N GLN A 153 -17.15 30.51 -42.98
CA GLN A 153 -18.36 30.00 -43.69
C GLN A 153 -18.31 28.45 -43.72
N ARG A 154 -19.25 27.67 -43.15
CA ARG A 154 -20.64 27.29 -43.54
C ARG A 154 -20.76 26.49 -44.86
N ARG A 155 -21.17 25.22 -44.70
CA ARG A 155 -21.93 24.30 -45.59
C ARG A 155 -21.57 24.23 -47.08
N GLY A 156 -21.26 23.01 -47.53
CA GLY A 156 -21.43 22.58 -48.92
C GLY A 156 -21.37 21.07 -49.03
N SER A 157 -22.52 20.45 -49.22
CA SER A 157 -22.70 19.02 -49.54
C SER A 157 -22.57 18.84 -51.05
N THR A 158 -21.74 17.89 -51.50
CA THR A 158 -21.80 17.36 -52.87
C THR A 158 -21.58 15.85 -52.83
N PRO A 159 -22.41 15.05 -53.54
CA PRO A 159 -22.24 13.61 -53.66
C PRO A 159 -21.43 13.26 -54.91
N GLU A 160 -20.31 12.55 -54.74
CA GLU A 160 -19.59 11.94 -55.87
C GLU A 160 -19.36 10.43 -55.65
N GLN A 161 -20.05 9.69 -56.53
CA GLN A 161 -19.74 8.43 -57.21
C GLN A 161 -19.02 7.25 -56.52
N PRO A 162 -19.48 6.01 -56.82
CA PRO A 162 -18.86 4.78 -56.33
C PRO A 162 -17.61 4.44 -57.14
N VAL A 163 -16.44 4.53 -56.51
CA VAL A 163 -15.20 3.99 -57.04
C VAL A 163 -15.11 2.50 -56.71
N THR A 164 -14.96 1.69 -57.75
CA THR A 164 -14.78 0.24 -57.74
C THR A 164 -13.58 -0.18 -56.86
N PRO A 165 -13.68 -1.22 -56.02
CA PRO A 165 -12.57 -1.63 -55.17
C PRO A 165 -11.43 -2.26 -55.99
N GLN A 166 -10.27 -1.60 -56.04
CA GLN A 166 -9.03 -2.22 -56.44
C GLN A 166 -8.59 -3.22 -55.36
N LYS A 167 -8.32 -4.47 -55.78
CA LYS A 167 -7.73 -5.52 -54.94
C LYS A 167 -6.34 -5.09 -54.47
N VAL A 168 -6.25 -4.69 -53.21
CA VAL A 168 -4.99 -4.49 -52.49
C VAL A 168 -4.29 -5.85 -52.29
N PRO A 169 -2.96 -5.94 -52.50
CA PRO A 169 -2.20 -7.15 -52.28
C PRO A 169 -2.34 -7.66 -50.84
N LYS A 170 -2.55 -8.98 -50.73
CA LYS A 170 -2.68 -9.77 -49.52
C LYS A 170 -1.51 -9.47 -48.57
N LYS A 171 -1.78 -8.70 -47.50
CA LYS A 171 -0.84 -8.39 -46.42
C LYS A 171 -0.32 -9.71 -45.84
N THR A 172 0.99 -9.90 -45.92
CA THR A 172 1.73 -11.01 -45.32
C THR A 172 1.31 -11.16 -43.86
N ALA A 173 1.03 -12.38 -43.42
CA ALA A 173 0.63 -12.69 -42.06
C ALA A 173 1.67 -12.14 -41.07
N GLU A 174 1.37 -11.00 -40.45
CA GLU A 174 2.12 -10.46 -39.32
C GLU A 174 2.04 -11.49 -38.19
N ASP A 175 3.21 -11.92 -37.72
CA ASP A 175 3.39 -12.78 -36.56
C ASP A 175 2.52 -12.26 -35.42
N THR A 176 1.47 -13.01 -35.09
CA THR A 176 0.59 -12.67 -33.98
C THR A 176 1.41 -12.84 -32.70
N PRO A 177 1.61 -11.80 -31.88
CA PRO A 177 2.40 -11.90 -30.66
C PRO A 177 1.90 -13.05 -29.80
N GLN A 178 2.77 -14.02 -29.50
CA GLN A 178 2.44 -15.11 -28.58
C GLN A 178 2.00 -14.50 -27.25
N LYS A 179 0.74 -14.77 -26.86
CA LYS A 179 0.20 -14.32 -25.57
C LYS A 179 1.02 -14.97 -24.46
N THR A 180 1.68 -14.16 -23.63
CA THR A 180 2.33 -14.63 -22.42
C THR A 180 1.28 -15.32 -21.52
N PRO A 181 1.64 -16.43 -20.85
CA PRO A 181 0.71 -17.15 -19.98
C PRO A 181 0.20 -16.22 -18.87
N LYS A 182 -1.13 -16.17 -18.69
CA LYS A 182 -1.76 -15.37 -17.62
C LYS A 182 -1.40 -15.96 -16.27
N ILE A 183 -0.64 -15.22 -15.47
CA ILE A 183 -0.34 -15.58 -14.08
C ILE A 183 -1.65 -15.46 -13.28
N THR A 184 -2.10 -16.58 -12.70
CA THR A 184 -3.36 -16.63 -11.93
C THR A 184 -3.05 -16.65 -10.43
N ARG A 185 -3.86 -15.93 -9.65
CA ARG A 185 -3.74 -15.88 -8.18
C ARG A 185 -4.11 -17.23 -7.54
N ASN A 186 -3.41 -17.60 -6.48
CA ASN A 186 -3.61 -18.83 -5.73
C ASN A 186 -4.71 -18.65 -4.68
N LYS A 187 -5.91 -19.14 -5.01
CA LYS A 187 -7.09 -19.07 -4.13
C LYS A 187 -6.85 -19.70 -2.74
N ALA A 188 -6.04 -20.76 -2.64
CA ALA A 188 -5.76 -21.40 -1.36
C ALA A 188 -4.95 -20.50 -0.42
N LYS A 189 -4.05 -19.67 -0.98
CA LYS A 189 -3.22 -18.72 -0.22
C LYS A 189 -4.05 -17.55 0.27
N SER A 190 -4.98 -17.06 -0.56
CA SER A 190 -5.97 -16.06 -0.13
C SER A 190 -6.89 -16.60 0.97
N GLU A 191 -7.38 -17.84 0.85
CA GLU A 191 -8.17 -18.47 1.93
C GLU A 191 -7.37 -18.63 3.22
N ALA A 192 -6.07 -18.96 3.14
CA ALA A 192 -5.21 -19.03 4.32
C ALA A 192 -5.09 -17.68 5.04
N ALA A 193 -4.95 -16.57 4.29
CA ALA A 193 -4.97 -15.23 4.88
C ALA A 193 -6.32 -14.88 5.52
N LEU A 194 -7.45 -15.27 4.89
CA LEU A 194 -8.78 -15.11 5.47
C LEU A 194 -8.95 -15.91 6.76
N VAL A 195 -8.49 -17.17 6.79
CA VAL A 195 -8.56 -18.01 7.99
C VAL A 195 -7.70 -17.42 9.11
N ARG A 196 -6.47 -16.99 8.81
CA ARG A 196 -5.57 -16.30 9.76
C ARG A 196 -6.27 -15.10 10.43
N ASP A 197 -6.95 -14.30 9.63
CA ASP A 197 -7.58 -13.06 10.08
C ASP A 197 -9.04 -13.25 10.54
N ASN A 198 -9.44 -14.50 10.84
CA ASN A 198 -10.80 -14.86 11.27
C ASN A 198 -11.93 -14.39 10.33
N LYS A 199 -11.63 -14.22 9.04
CA LYS A 199 -12.54 -13.69 8.01
C LYS A 199 -13.06 -12.30 8.35
N LEU A 200 -12.25 -11.48 9.03
CA LEU A 200 -12.53 -10.10 9.38
C LEU A 200 -11.52 -9.15 8.73
N CYS A 201 -11.90 -7.90 8.54
CA CYS A 201 -10.94 -6.85 8.20
C CYS A 201 -10.01 -6.57 9.39
N VAL A 202 -8.70 -6.70 9.23
CA VAL A 202 -7.73 -6.50 10.33
C VAL A 202 -7.76 -5.10 10.94
N VAL A 203 -8.27 -4.10 10.21
CA VAL A 203 -8.33 -2.70 10.68
C VAL A 203 -9.64 -2.38 11.38
N THR A 204 -10.77 -2.84 10.85
CA THR A 204 -12.12 -2.42 11.28
C THR A 204 -12.94 -3.52 11.93
N ASN A 205 -12.42 -4.76 11.94
CA ASN A 205 -13.12 -5.99 12.31
C ASN A 205 -14.40 -6.26 11.52
N LYS A 206 -14.64 -5.56 10.40
CA LYS A 206 -15.80 -5.78 9.53
C LYS A 206 -15.77 -7.16 8.88
N LYS A 207 -16.93 -7.81 8.80
CA LYS A 207 -17.12 -9.08 8.08
C LYS A 207 -16.96 -8.88 6.56
N TYR A 208 -16.75 -10.00 5.87
CA TYR A 208 -16.60 -10.05 4.41
C TYR A 208 -15.42 -9.20 3.88
N PRO A 209 -14.21 -9.36 4.45
CA PRO A 209 -13.05 -8.66 3.93
C PRO A 209 -12.67 -9.21 2.55
N GLN A 210 -11.94 -8.38 1.82
CA GLN A 210 -11.22 -8.73 0.62
C GLN A 210 -9.75 -8.95 0.99
N VAL A 211 -9.10 -9.91 0.33
CA VAL A 211 -7.67 -10.13 0.46
C VAL A 211 -6.96 -9.22 -0.52
N CYS A 212 -6.02 -8.40 -0.02
CA CYS A 212 -5.16 -7.56 -0.84
C CYS A 212 -3.70 -7.90 -0.58
N HIS A 213 -2.85 -7.70 -1.59
CA HIS A 213 -1.42 -7.88 -1.43
C HIS A 213 -0.77 -6.64 -0.81
N ILE A 214 0.29 -6.82 -0.01
CA ILE A 214 1.09 -5.71 0.53
C ILE A 214 1.91 -5.09 -0.60
N ILE A 215 2.70 -5.93 -1.29
CA ILE A 215 3.37 -5.61 -2.55
C ILE A 215 2.52 -6.20 -3.69
N PRO A 216 2.10 -5.43 -4.70
CA PRO A 216 1.14 -5.90 -5.69
C PRO A 216 1.59 -7.16 -6.45
N PHE A 217 0.68 -8.12 -6.57
CA PHE A 217 0.91 -9.36 -7.32
C PHE A 217 1.25 -9.14 -8.81
N GLY A 218 0.72 -8.07 -9.42
CA GLY A 218 0.95 -7.75 -10.83
C GLY A 218 2.42 -7.51 -11.17
N LEU A 219 3.27 -7.21 -10.17
CA LEU A 219 4.70 -7.02 -10.33
C LEU A 219 5.44 -8.27 -10.80
N LEU A 220 4.83 -9.44 -10.70
CA LEU A 220 5.34 -10.68 -11.28
C LEU A 220 5.63 -10.56 -12.78
N ASN A 221 4.80 -9.81 -13.50
CA ASN A 221 4.97 -9.61 -14.93
C ASN A 221 6.15 -8.67 -15.26
N TYR A 222 6.67 -7.96 -14.26
CA TYR A 222 7.68 -6.91 -14.38
C TYR A 222 8.85 -7.14 -13.42
N LYS A 223 9.09 -8.41 -13.07
CA LYS A 223 10.06 -8.80 -12.05
C LYS A 223 11.45 -8.19 -12.29
N SER A 224 11.93 -8.19 -13.54
CA SER A 224 13.24 -7.63 -13.88
C SER A 224 13.32 -6.13 -13.59
N ASP A 225 12.35 -5.37 -14.11
CA ASP A 225 12.30 -3.91 -13.94
C ASP A 225 12.10 -3.53 -12.47
N PHE A 226 11.24 -4.26 -11.77
CA PHE A 226 11.01 -4.09 -10.35
C PHE A 226 12.27 -4.38 -9.52
N LEU A 227 12.99 -5.46 -9.80
CA LEU A 227 14.25 -5.78 -9.12
C LEU A 227 15.36 -4.77 -9.43
N GLN A 228 15.43 -4.29 -10.67
CA GLN A 228 16.36 -3.22 -11.04
C GLN A 228 16.06 -1.93 -10.26
N ALA A 229 14.78 -1.54 -10.17
CA ALA A 229 14.36 -0.37 -9.42
C ALA A 229 14.66 -0.53 -7.92
N LEU A 230 14.39 -1.70 -7.33
CA LEU A 230 14.77 -2.00 -5.94
C LEU A 230 16.28 -1.92 -5.71
N GLY A 231 17.09 -2.45 -6.64
CA GLY A 231 18.55 -2.36 -6.56
C GLY A 231 19.06 -0.92 -6.60
N ALA A 232 18.39 -0.03 -7.33
CA ALA A 232 18.73 1.40 -7.31
C ALA A 232 18.50 2.03 -5.93
N LEU A 233 17.51 1.55 -5.17
CA LEU A 233 17.20 2.08 -3.83
C LEU A 233 18.20 1.67 -2.73
N GLU A 234 19.15 0.79 -3.02
CA GLU A 234 20.27 0.48 -2.12
C GLU A 234 21.01 1.75 -1.66
N ALA A 235 21.06 2.76 -2.52
CA ALA A 235 21.66 4.05 -2.24
C ALA A 235 20.95 4.83 -1.11
N TRP A 236 19.70 4.50 -0.79
CA TRP A 236 18.89 5.19 0.21
C TRP A 236 18.58 4.36 1.44
N TYR A 237 18.16 3.11 1.25
CA TYR A 237 17.74 2.23 2.35
C TYR A 237 18.86 1.27 2.79
N GLY A 238 20.00 1.31 2.12
CA GLY A 238 21.11 0.41 2.40
C GLY A 238 20.98 -0.94 1.71
N LYS A 239 22.15 -1.54 1.45
CA LYS A 239 22.29 -2.80 0.71
C LYS A 239 21.57 -3.96 1.40
N GLU A 240 21.77 -4.15 2.69
CA GLU A 240 21.18 -5.28 3.44
C GLU A 240 19.65 -5.29 3.38
N ALA A 241 19.01 -4.12 3.55
CA ALA A 241 17.56 -4.00 3.50
C ALA A 241 17.00 -4.36 2.12
N MET A 242 17.64 -3.90 1.05
CA MET A 242 17.20 -4.20 -0.31
C MET A 242 17.50 -5.64 -0.73
N GLU A 243 18.64 -6.21 -0.35
CA GLU A 243 18.94 -7.63 -0.57
C GLU A 243 17.89 -8.51 0.13
N LYS A 244 17.52 -8.18 1.37
CA LYS A 244 16.47 -8.88 2.11
C LYS A 244 15.11 -8.75 1.42
N ALA A 245 14.74 -7.55 0.97
CA ALA A 245 13.51 -7.33 0.21
C ALA A 245 13.50 -8.13 -1.10
N GLN A 246 14.60 -8.11 -1.85
CA GLN A 246 14.75 -8.89 -3.08
C GLN A 246 14.63 -10.39 -2.82
N GLN A 247 15.27 -10.93 -1.77
CA GLN A 247 15.16 -12.33 -1.38
C GLN A 247 13.73 -12.73 -0.99
N LEU A 248 13.04 -11.83 -0.27
CA LEU A 248 11.64 -12.03 0.13
C LEU A 248 10.68 -11.94 -1.06
N LEU A 249 11.01 -11.22 -2.12
CA LEU A 249 10.16 -11.09 -3.29
C LEU A 249 10.52 -12.14 -4.36
N CYS A 250 11.76 -12.59 -4.35
CA CYS A 250 12.36 -13.49 -5.34
C CYS A 250 13.26 -14.51 -4.63
N LYS A 251 12.80 -15.75 -4.44
CA LYS A 251 13.74 -16.84 -4.08
C LYS A 251 14.67 -17.10 -5.26
N SER A 252 15.97 -17.16 -4.97
CA SER A 252 17.07 -17.07 -5.93
C SER A 252 17.09 -18.15 -7.02
N ASN A 253 16.45 -19.30 -6.81
CA ASN A 253 16.67 -20.47 -7.68
C ASN A 253 15.41 -21.10 -8.32
N ASP A 254 14.18 -20.87 -7.81
CA ASP A 254 13.06 -21.77 -8.13
C ASP A 254 11.88 -21.15 -8.91
N ASN A 255 11.96 -19.90 -9.36
CA ASN A 255 10.79 -19.15 -9.87
C ASN A 255 9.59 -19.07 -8.89
N ILE A 256 9.70 -19.62 -7.68
CA ILE A 256 8.68 -19.54 -6.64
C ILE A 256 8.70 -18.13 -6.10
N CYS A 257 7.70 -17.36 -6.51
CA CYS A 257 7.52 -16.00 -6.04
C CYS A 257 6.64 -15.99 -4.79
N ILE A 258 7.18 -15.38 -3.74
CA ILE A 258 6.50 -15.20 -2.44
C ILE A 258 5.41 -14.12 -2.54
N LEU A 259 5.28 -13.42 -3.67
CA LEU A 259 4.24 -12.40 -3.87
C LEU A 259 2.82 -12.95 -3.65
N ASP A 260 2.61 -14.26 -3.72
CA ASP A 260 1.31 -14.90 -3.48
C ASP A 260 1.25 -15.77 -2.22
N GLU A 261 2.05 -15.42 -1.21
CA GLU A 261 2.01 -16.04 0.11
C GLU A 261 1.20 -15.21 1.11
N PRO A 262 0.62 -15.82 2.18
CA PRO A 262 -0.09 -15.08 3.22
C PRO A 262 0.74 -13.96 3.86
N ALA A 263 2.06 -14.11 3.88
CA ALA A 263 2.99 -13.10 4.35
C ALA A 263 2.99 -11.80 3.52
N ASN A 264 2.54 -11.85 2.27
CA ASN A 264 2.32 -10.68 1.41
C ASN A 264 0.83 -10.32 1.30
N MET A 265 -0.03 -10.77 2.22
CA MET A 265 -1.48 -10.55 2.15
C MET A 265 -2.04 -9.96 3.44
N LEU A 266 -3.02 -9.07 3.27
CA LEU A 266 -3.84 -8.47 4.32
C LEU A 266 -5.31 -8.66 3.99
N THR A 267 -6.17 -8.69 5.01
CA THR A 267 -7.63 -8.71 4.83
C THR A 267 -8.21 -7.34 5.19
N LEU A 268 -8.77 -6.65 4.20
CA LEU A 268 -9.34 -5.31 4.34
C LEU A 268 -10.80 -5.33 3.92
N ASN A 269 -11.66 -4.51 4.52
CA ASN A 269 -13.00 -4.31 3.94
C ASN A 269 -12.88 -3.61 2.57
N GLY A 270 -13.91 -3.70 1.73
CA GLY A 270 -13.81 -3.19 0.35
C GLY A 270 -13.40 -1.71 0.23
N GLN A 271 -13.82 -0.87 1.19
CA GLN A 271 -13.42 0.54 1.22
C GLN A 271 -11.95 0.74 1.56
N LEU A 272 -11.42 0.08 2.61
CA LEU A 272 -10.00 0.19 2.94
C LEU A 272 -9.13 -0.49 1.88
N HIS A 273 -9.61 -1.55 1.21
CA HIS A 273 -8.88 -2.12 0.08
C HIS A 273 -8.71 -1.09 -1.05
N LYS A 274 -9.76 -0.34 -1.39
CA LYS A 274 -9.67 0.77 -2.36
C LYS A 274 -8.68 1.84 -1.89
N PHE A 275 -8.79 2.28 -0.63
CA PHE A 275 -7.89 3.31 -0.08
C PHE A 275 -6.43 2.85 0.01
N TRP A 276 -6.18 1.56 0.22
CA TRP A 276 -4.86 0.95 0.18
C TRP A 276 -4.25 1.03 -1.22
N ALA A 277 -5.03 0.65 -2.25
CA ALA A 277 -4.61 0.74 -3.65
C ALA A 277 -4.40 2.18 -4.12
N GLU A 278 -5.07 3.15 -3.51
CA GLU A 278 -4.91 4.59 -3.79
C GLU A 278 -3.83 5.26 -2.93
N GLY A 279 -3.26 4.54 -1.95
CA GLY A 279 -2.24 5.05 -1.05
C GLY A 279 -2.72 6.19 -0.16
N GLN A 280 -3.97 6.12 0.30
CA GLN A 280 -4.54 7.10 1.23
C GLN A 280 -4.14 6.83 2.68
N PHE A 281 -3.72 5.61 2.99
CA PHE A 281 -3.18 5.24 4.29
C PHE A 281 -2.06 4.22 4.11
N MET A 282 -1.32 3.96 5.19
CA MET A 282 -0.36 2.88 5.28
C MET A 282 -0.47 2.15 6.62
N LEU A 283 0.11 0.95 6.66
CA LEU A 283 0.29 0.15 7.86
C LEU A 283 1.79 0.04 8.12
N LYS A 284 2.29 0.78 9.12
CA LYS A 284 3.70 0.76 9.49
C LYS A 284 3.92 -0.37 10.50
N PRO A 285 4.83 -1.32 10.27
CA PRO A 285 5.04 -2.40 11.23
C PRO A 285 5.68 -1.85 12.53
N HIS A 286 5.28 -2.42 13.66
CA HIS A 286 5.80 -2.07 14.99
C HIS A 286 6.66 -3.22 15.52
N GLY A 287 7.97 -3.12 15.33
CA GLY A 287 8.92 -4.14 15.76
C GLY A 287 8.82 -5.47 15.00
N GLN A 288 9.76 -6.37 15.29
CA GLN A 288 9.78 -7.72 14.71
C GLN A 288 8.63 -8.58 15.28
N PRO A 289 8.13 -9.58 14.53
CA PRO A 289 7.16 -10.52 15.06
C PRO A 289 7.67 -11.23 16.33
N TYR A 290 6.78 -11.42 17.31
CA TYR A 290 7.09 -12.05 18.58
C TYR A 290 6.05 -13.11 18.96
N GLU A 291 6.42 -14.02 19.85
CA GLU A 291 5.52 -15.05 20.37
C GLU A 291 4.70 -14.52 21.55
N VAL A 292 3.41 -14.84 21.56
CA VAL A 292 2.45 -14.54 22.61
C VAL A 292 1.97 -15.87 23.20
N PRO A 293 2.09 -16.10 24.52
CA PRO A 293 1.48 -17.25 25.16
C PRO A 293 -0.03 -17.24 24.90
N VAL A 294 -0.60 -18.39 24.52
CA VAL A 294 -2.05 -18.54 24.49
C VAL A 294 -2.48 -18.79 25.92
N GLU A 295 -3.09 -17.79 26.56
CA GLU A 295 -3.81 -18.04 27.81
C GLU A 295 -4.92 -19.03 27.48
N ASP A 296 -4.94 -20.13 28.23
CA ASP A 296 -5.96 -21.15 28.07
C ASP A 296 -7.28 -20.52 28.55
N ASP A 297 -8.01 -19.86 27.63
CA ASP A 297 -9.35 -19.30 27.84
C ASP A 297 -10.39 -20.41 28.17
N SER A 298 -9.95 -21.56 28.67
CA SER A 298 -10.76 -22.66 29.19
C SER A 298 -11.60 -22.26 30.42
N VAL A 299 -11.55 -21.00 30.84
CA VAL A 299 -12.48 -20.43 31.83
C VAL A 299 -13.71 -19.84 31.12
N THR A 300 -14.77 -20.65 31.07
CA THR A 300 -16.19 -20.26 30.87
C THR A 300 -16.68 -19.92 29.46
N THR A 301 -16.78 -20.93 28.60
CA THR A 301 -18.00 -21.04 27.78
C THR A 301 -18.72 -22.35 28.13
N ASP A 302 -19.53 -22.29 29.19
CA ASP A 302 -20.68 -23.18 29.42
C ASP A 302 -21.76 -22.90 28.35
N VAL A 303 -21.40 -22.92 27.07
CA VAL A 303 -22.37 -22.99 25.99
C VAL A 303 -22.68 -24.46 25.82
N GLN A 304 -23.73 -24.85 26.53
CA GLN A 304 -24.47 -26.08 26.40
C GLN A 304 -24.63 -26.52 24.95
N THR A 305 -23.75 -27.42 24.49
CA THR A 305 -24.10 -28.33 23.40
C THR A 305 -24.95 -29.45 23.99
N ILE A 306 -26.21 -29.13 24.33
CA ILE A 306 -27.23 -30.16 24.53
C ILE A 306 -27.57 -30.70 23.15
N ASN A 307 -27.12 -31.94 22.88
CA ASN A 307 -27.78 -32.97 22.08
C ASN A 307 -26.94 -34.25 22.21
N GLN A 308 -27.38 -35.24 23.02
CA GLN A 308 -27.98 -36.52 22.58
C GLN A 308 -27.02 -37.33 21.67
N SER A 309 -26.58 -38.56 21.96
CA SER A 309 -27.09 -39.65 22.80
C SER A 309 -26.09 -40.83 22.85
N ASP A 310 -26.36 -41.77 23.76
CA ASP A 310 -25.91 -43.17 23.92
C ASP A 310 -24.77 -43.54 24.92
N PRO A 311 -25.13 -44.17 26.06
CA PRO A 311 -24.18 -44.79 26.98
C PRO A 311 -24.01 -46.28 26.66
N SER A 312 -22.89 -46.65 26.03
CA SER A 312 -22.45 -48.06 26.04
C SER A 312 -20.96 -48.17 26.34
N HIS A 313 -20.68 -48.59 27.57
CA HIS A 313 -19.51 -49.33 28.06
C HIS A 313 -18.18 -49.16 27.32
N SER A 314 -17.24 -48.42 27.91
CA SER A 314 -15.82 -48.64 27.66
C SER A 314 -14.99 -48.44 28.91
N MET A 315 -14.09 -49.40 29.13
CA MET A 315 -13.33 -49.59 30.36
C MET A 315 -12.25 -48.53 30.56
N SER A 316 -12.23 -48.03 31.80
CA SER A 316 -11.25 -47.13 32.37
C SER A 316 -9.82 -47.62 32.15
N THR A 317 -9.09 -46.92 31.28
CA THR A 317 -7.63 -46.94 31.23
C THR A 317 -7.14 -45.64 31.84
N LYS A 318 -6.26 -45.76 32.84
CA LYS A 318 -5.67 -44.65 33.59
C LYS A 318 -4.94 -43.72 32.62
N LEU A 319 -5.57 -42.58 32.31
CA LEU A 319 -4.97 -41.49 31.55
C LEU A 319 -3.73 -40.98 32.31
N ALA A 320 -2.57 -41.08 31.69
CA ALA A 320 -1.42 -40.29 32.08
C ALA A 320 -1.78 -38.81 31.88
N GLU A 321 -1.70 -38.02 32.95
CA GLU A 321 -1.74 -36.56 32.90
C GLU A 321 -0.61 -36.07 31.98
N LYS A 322 -0.91 -35.92 30.69
CA LYS A 322 -0.08 -35.11 29.79
C LYS A 322 -0.25 -33.68 30.25
N GLN A 323 0.81 -33.11 30.80
CA GLN A 323 0.86 -31.67 31.02
C GLN A 323 0.45 -30.97 29.71
N PRO A 324 -0.48 -30.01 29.75
CA PRO A 324 -0.91 -29.30 28.56
C PRO A 324 0.32 -28.65 27.93
N ALA A 325 0.58 -28.98 26.67
CA ALA A 325 1.64 -28.34 25.92
C ALA A 325 1.33 -26.84 25.90
N LYS A 326 2.25 -26.02 26.40
CA LYS A 326 2.14 -24.56 26.30
C LYS A 326 1.96 -24.22 24.83
N SER A 327 0.76 -23.79 24.44
CA SER A 327 0.52 -23.29 23.09
C SER A 327 0.92 -21.81 23.04
N SER A 328 1.75 -21.45 22.07
CA SER A 328 2.09 -20.06 21.77
C SER A 328 1.63 -19.75 20.34
N ARG A 329 1.32 -18.48 20.10
CA ARG A 329 0.99 -17.95 18.78
C ARG A 329 1.91 -16.79 18.43
N TRP A 330 2.19 -16.57 17.16
CA TRP A 330 2.96 -15.43 16.70
C TRP A 330 2.07 -14.20 16.53
N CYS A 331 2.62 -13.01 16.80
CA CYS A 331 1.98 -11.71 16.62
C CYS A 331 2.86 -10.79 15.75
N GLN A 332 2.25 -10.10 14.79
CA GLN A 332 2.82 -8.91 14.16
C GLN A 332 1.94 -7.71 14.50
N GLU A 333 2.55 -6.70 15.12
CA GLU A 333 1.91 -5.41 15.39
C GLU A 333 2.19 -4.42 14.27
N MET A 334 1.22 -3.56 13.99
CA MET A 334 1.35 -2.49 13.00
C MET A 334 0.50 -1.29 13.41
N THR A 335 0.91 -0.11 12.98
CA THR A 335 0.23 1.15 13.25
C THR A 335 -0.43 1.68 11.98
N PHE A 336 -1.72 1.94 12.07
CA PHE A 336 -2.47 2.64 11.01
C PHE A 336 -2.07 4.11 10.94
N ASN A 337 -1.81 4.60 9.73
CA ASN A 337 -1.53 6.01 9.46
C ASN A 337 -2.21 6.46 8.18
N TRP A 338 -3.13 7.41 8.27
CA TRP A 338 -3.59 8.21 7.14
C TRP A 338 -2.43 9.03 6.57
N LEU A 339 -2.43 9.19 5.25
CA LEU A 339 -1.35 9.85 4.53
C LEU A 339 -1.80 11.22 4.05
N GLY A 340 -1.09 12.26 4.52
CA GLY A 340 -1.36 13.64 4.16
C GLY A 340 -0.67 14.04 2.86
N HIS A 341 -1.45 14.39 1.84
CA HIS A 341 -0.93 14.76 0.52
C HIS A 341 -0.48 16.23 0.46
N THR A 342 0.77 16.47 0.08
CA THR A 342 1.38 17.82 0.05
C THR A 342 1.07 18.61 -1.23
N GLY A 343 0.69 17.92 -2.31
CA GLY A 343 0.53 18.52 -3.63
C GLY A 343 1.84 18.73 -4.40
N TYR A 344 2.99 18.31 -3.87
CA TYR A 344 4.24 18.33 -4.61
C TYR A 344 4.29 17.24 -5.69
N LYS A 345 5.08 17.49 -6.74
CA LYS A 345 5.34 16.54 -7.83
C LYS A 345 6.78 16.03 -7.77
N MET A 346 7.00 14.75 -8.08
CA MET A 346 8.32 14.09 -7.99
C MET A 346 9.35 14.66 -8.96
N ASP A 347 8.89 15.11 -10.13
CA ASP A 347 9.71 15.69 -11.21
C ASP A 347 10.08 17.16 -10.96
N ARG A 348 9.48 17.81 -9.96
CA ARG A 348 9.69 19.23 -9.67
C ARG A 348 10.73 19.45 -8.59
N SER A 349 11.35 20.63 -8.68
CA SER A 349 12.26 21.08 -7.64
C SER A 349 11.50 21.45 -6.36
N ILE A 350 11.99 20.97 -5.22
CA ILE A 350 11.42 21.24 -3.90
C ILE A 350 12.48 21.93 -3.04
N ASN A 351 12.04 22.91 -2.24
CA ASN A 351 12.86 23.51 -1.20
C ASN A 351 12.90 22.57 0.03
N PHE A 352 14.09 22.11 0.40
CA PHE A 352 14.29 21.15 1.49
C PHE A 352 14.02 21.73 2.89
N ASN A 353 13.85 23.05 3.01
CA ASN A 353 13.41 23.71 4.25
C ASN A 353 11.89 23.59 4.47
N VAL A 354 11.14 23.02 3.52
CA VAL A 354 9.69 22.88 3.66
C VAL A 354 9.37 21.77 4.65
N ASN A 355 8.58 22.13 5.67
CA ASN A 355 7.92 21.20 6.56
C ASN A 355 6.70 20.57 5.83
N PRO A 356 6.68 19.24 5.58
CA PRO A 356 5.58 18.58 4.90
C PRO A 356 4.23 18.75 5.62
N ARG A 357 4.20 18.81 6.97
CA ARG A 357 2.95 18.97 7.75
C ARG A 357 2.23 20.29 7.44
N HIS A 358 2.97 21.33 7.07
CA HIS A 358 2.36 22.63 6.72
C HIS A 358 1.79 22.66 5.30
N LYS A 359 2.05 21.63 4.50
CA LYS A 359 1.61 21.50 3.10
C LYS A 359 0.54 20.44 2.92
N SER A 360 0.56 19.41 3.76
CA SER A 360 -0.47 18.38 3.76
C SER A 360 -1.84 19.00 4.06
N LYS A 361 -2.82 18.71 3.20
CA LYS A 361 -4.21 19.06 3.50
C LYS A 361 -4.68 18.26 4.72
N PRO A 362 -5.46 18.85 5.64
CA PRO A 362 -6.11 18.10 6.69
C PRO A 362 -6.94 16.97 6.09
N ILE A 363 -6.84 15.79 6.68
CA ILE A 363 -7.57 14.61 6.24
C ILE A 363 -8.96 14.68 6.88
N ASP A 364 -10.00 14.79 6.06
CA ASP A 364 -11.37 14.77 6.56
C ASP A 364 -11.83 13.32 6.79
N HIS A 365 -11.51 12.80 7.98
CA HIS A 365 -11.87 11.44 8.40
C HIS A 365 -13.37 11.14 8.30
N LYS A 366 -14.24 12.16 8.34
CA LYS A 366 -15.70 11.96 8.23
C LYS A 366 -16.09 11.55 6.82
N THR A 367 -15.45 12.13 5.81
CA THR A 367 -15.72 11.79 4.40
C THR A 367 -15.17 10.43 4.00
N LEU A 368 -14.11 9.98 4.67
CA LEU A 368 -13.46 8.71 4.35
C LEU A 368 -14.29 7.50 4.77
N GLY A 369 -15.22 7.62 5.73
CA GLY A 369 -16.18 6.56 6.07
C GLY A 369 -15.58 5.25 6.59
N ALA A 370 -14.27 5.21 6.85
CA ALA A 370 -13.58 4.07 7.43
C ALA A 370 -13.93 3.97 8.92
N THR A 371 -15.04 3.30 9.22
CA THR A 371 -15.55 3.09 10.58
C THR A 371 -15.41 1.63 11.02
N GLY A 372 -15.18 1.41 12.31
CA GLY A 372 -15.31 0.11 12.97
C GLY A 372 -16.75 -0.41 13.04
N LEU A 373 -16.95 -1.66 13.49
CA LEU A 373 -18.27 -2.27 13.61
C LEU A 373 -19.09 -1.79 14.82
N ASP A 374 -18.47 -1.50 15.96
CA ASP A 374 -19.23 -1.16 17.17
C ASP A 374 -18.35 -0.55 18.26
N PRO A 375 -18.61 0.70 18.72
CA PRO A 375 -19.41 1.73 18.04
C PRO A 375 -18.77 2.12 16.70
N TRP A 376 -19.45 2.97 15.91
CA TRP A 376 -19.00 3.51 14.61
C TRP A 376 -17.78 4.44 14.77
N GLU A 377 -16.68 3.89 15.27
CA GLU A 377 -15.48 4.61 15.59
C GLU A 377 -14.68 4.84 14.30
N PRO A 378 -14.36 6.09 13.95
CA PRO A 378 -13.48 6.35 12.83
C PRO A 378 -12.12 5.71 13.10
N VAL A 379 -11.51 5.11 12.08
CA VAL A 379 -10.12 4.67 12.19
C VAL A 379 -9.24 5.92 12.25
N LEU A 380 -8.57 6.12 13.39
CA LEU A 380 -7.67 7.25 13.61
C LEU A 380 -6.21 6.85 13.35
N ASP A 381 -5.37 7.85 13.12
CA ASP A 381 -3.92 7.67 13.11
C ASP A 381 -3.45 7.05 14.42
N GLY A 382 -2.36 6.29 14.36
CA GLY A 382 -1.77 5.68 15.54
C GLY A 382 -2.51 4.45 16.08
N ARG A 383 -3.63 4.03 15.46
CA ARG A 383 -4.34 2.82 15.86
C ARG A 383 -3.43 1.60 15.71
N LEU A 384 -3.21 0.91 16.82
CA LEU A 384 -2.48 -0.36 16.84
C LEU A 384 -3.36 -1.49 16.32
N ILE A 385 -2.82 -2.26 15.39
CA ILE A 385 -3.44 -3.43 14.77
C ILE A 385 -2.53 -4.61 15.06
N LYS A 386 -3.12 -5.71 15.56
CA LYS A 386 -2.40 -6.94 15.87
C LYS A 386 -2.94 -8.06 14.99
N VAL A 387 -2.05 -8.73 14.27
CA VAL A 387 -2.37 -9.93 13.48
C VAL A 387 -1.69 -11.12 14.13
N TYR A 388 -2.45 -12.20 14.33
CA TYR A 388 -1.98 -13.41 14.97
C TYR A 388 -1.93 -14.58 13.99
N ALA A 389 -0.98 -15.50 14.18
CA ALA A 389 -0.91 -16.74 13.42
C ALA A 389 -0.21 -17.86 14.21
N ASP A 390 -0.51 -19.11 13.89
CA ASP A 390 0.16 -20.27 14.52
C ASP A 390 1.64 -20.37 14.13
N ARG A 391 1.99 -19.91 12.92
CA ARG A 391 3.36 -19.91 12.40
C ARG A 391 3.78 -18.50 12.04
N LYS A 392 5.02 -18.13 12.37
CA LYS A 392 5.62 -16.85 11.99
C LYS A 392 5.51 -16.55 10.49
N ALA A 393 5.67 -17.58 9.64
CA ALA A 393 5.66 -17.44 8.19
C ALA A 393 4.26 -17.09 7.60
N ASP A 394 3.19 -17.26 8.38
CA ASP A 394 1.84 -16.90 7.94
C ASP A 394 1.47 -15.45 8.31
N LEU A 395 2.26 -14.79 9.16
CA LEU A 395 2.07 -13.37 9.50
C LEU A 395 2.42 -12.47 8.32
N PRO A 396 1.76 -11.30 8.20
CA PRO A 396 2.22 -10.23 7.33
C PRO A 396 3.71 -9.94 7.55
N SER A 397 4.49 -9.98 6.48
CA SER A 397 5.94 -9.82 6.57
C SER A 397 6.30 -8.40 7.01
N TYR A 398 7.07 -8.30 8.10
CA TYR A 398 7.62 -7.04 8.60
C TYR A 398 8.32 -6.24 7.50
N ASP A 399 9.22 -6.88 6.74
CA ASP A 399 10.04 -6.17 5.76
C ASP A 399 9.22 -5.69 4.56
N LEU A 400 8.20 -6.46 4.14
CA LEU A 400 7.30 -6.05 3.06
C LEU A 400 6.40 -4.89 3.50
N LEU A 401 5.89 -4.95 4.74
CA LEU A 401 5.14 -3.84 5.34
C LEU A 401 6.00 -2.59 5.45
N GLN A 402 7.25 -2.71 5.90
CA GLN A 402 8.17 -1.58 6.04
C GLN A 402 8.51 -0.96 4.68
N LEU A 403 8.79 -1.78 3.67
CA LEU A 403 9.03 -1.32 2.30
C LEU A 403 7.81 -0.58 1.74
N GLN A 404 6.63 -1.19 1.82
CA GLN A 404 5.40 -0.60 1.31
C GLN A 404 5.03 0.69 2.05
N ALA A 405 5.20 0.73 3.38
CA ALA A 405 4.98 1.94 4.18
C ALA A 405 5.90 3.09 3.72
N ASN A 406 7.17 2.82 3.45
CA ASN A 406 8.10 3.82 2.93
C ASN A 406 7.68 4.31 1.53
N ILE A 407 7.32 3.40 0.62
CA ILE A 407 6.86 3.74 -0.73
C ILE A 407 5.60 4.61 -0.66
N LEU A 408 4.61 4.21 0.14
CA LEU A 408 3.34 4.94 0.31
C LEU A 408 3.55 6.32 0.94
N ALA A 409 4.42 6.42 1.96
CA ALA A 409 4.74 7.70 2.58
C ALA A 409 5.40 8.66 1.58
N ALA A 410 6.42 8.21 0.84
CA ALA A 410 7.04 9.02 -0.20
C ALA A 410 6.06 9.40 -1.32
N PHE A 411 5.20 8.45 -1.74
CA PHE A 411 4.14 8.69 -2.71
C PHE A 411 3.19 9.80 -2.26
N SER A 412 2.73 9.75 -1.02
CA SER A 412 1.84 10.78 -0.45
C SER A 412 2.51 12.16 -0.42
N LEU A 413 3.83 12.20 -0.18
CA LEU A 413 4.59 13.43 -0.07
C LEU A 413 4.95 14.08 -1.40
N ALA A 414 5.05 13.33 -2.52
CA ALA A 414 5.51 13.92 -3.78
C ALA A 414 4.88 13.37 -5.08
N ALA A 415 4.08 12.30 -5.07
CA ALA A 415 3.52 11.72 -6.31
C ALA A 415 2.00 11.85 -6.43
N SER A 416 1.26 11.88 -5.31
CA SER A 416 -0.21 11.93 -5.37
C SER A 416 -0.80 13.18 -6.04
N ALA A 417 0.01 14.22 -6.29
CA ALA A 417 -0.44 15.46 -6.89
C ALA A 417 -0.67 15.41 -8.40
N ASP A 418 -0.32 14.32 -9.08
CA ASP A 418 -0.38 14.26 -10.54
C ASP A 418 -1.17 13.05 -11.06
N PRO A 419 -2.51 13.13 -11.08
CA PRO A 419 -3.37 12.04 -11.58
C PRO A 419 -3.00 11.58 -12.99
N MET A 420 -2.44 12.48 -13.83
CA MET A 420 -2.08 12.19 -15.23
C MET A 420 -0.96 11.15 -15.36
N PHE A 421 -0.10 11.00 -14.34
CA PHE A 421 0.85 9.90 -14.34
C PHE A 421 0.19 8.55 -14.04
N TYR A 422 -1.07 8.52 -13.58
CA TYR A 422 -1.69 7.37 -12.91
C TYR A 422 -3.12 7.01 -13.35
N GLU A 423 -3.63 7.61 -14.43
CA GLU A 423 -4.85 7.14 -15.10
C GLU A 423 -4.50 5.84 -15.84
N SER A 424 -4.81 4.69 -15.24
CA SER A 424 -4.75 3.40 -15.94
C SER A 424 -6.08 3.16 -16.64
N ASP A 425 -6.03 2.83 -17.93
CA ASP A 425 -7.18 2.45 -18.76
C ASP A 425 -7.74 1.04 -18.39
N ASP A 426 -7.71 0.66 -17.11
CA ASP A 426 -8.07 -0.68 -16.66
C ASP A 426 -9.59 -0.81 -16.51
N GLU A 427 -10.27 -1.02 -17.64
CA GLU A 427 -11.69 -1.44 -17.70
C GLU A 427 -11.90 -2.93 -17.33
N ASP A 428 -10.87 -3.67 -16.91
CA ASP A 428 -10.97 -5.10 -16.59
C ASP A 428 -11.35 -5.37 -15.11
N VAL A 429 -12.31 -4.60 -14.57
CA VAL A 429 -12.98 -5.02 -13.33
C VAL A 429 -14.03 -6.05 -13.71
N ASP A 430 -13.64 -7.33 -13.67
CA ASP A 430 -14.58 -8.45 -13.64
C ASP A 430 -15.61 -8.15 -12.54
N ALA A 431 -16.80 -7.75 -12.96
CA ALA A 431 -17.94 -7.50 -12.10
C ALA A 431 -18.31 -8.82 -11.41
N PHE A 432 -17.71 -9.08 -10.25
CA PHE A 432 -18.25 -10.02 -9.28
C PHE A 432 -19.53 -9.42 -8.72
N SER A 433 -20.62 -9.56 -9.46
CA SER A 433 -21.98 -9.45 -8.92
C SER A 433 -22.18 -10.62 -7.96
N TYR A 434 -22.17 -10.33 -6.66
CA TYR A 434 -22.70 -11.21 -5.63
C TYR A 434 -24.13 -10.79 -5.28
#